data_AF-A0AAV6AZJ6-F1
#
_entry.id   AF-A0AAV6AZJ6-F1
#
_cell.length_a   1.000
_cell.length_b   1.000
_cell.length_c   1.000
_cell.angle_alpha   90.00
_cell.angle_beta   90.00
_cell.angle_gamma   90.00
#
_symmetry.space_group_name_H-M   'P 1'
#
loop_
_entity.id
_entity.type
_entity.pdbx_description
1 polymer ?
#
loop_
_entity_poly.entity_id
_entity_poly.type
_entity_poly.pdbx_seq_one_letter_code
_entity_poly.pdbx_strand_id
1 'polypeptide(L)'
;MRILGPVKTFVRWFLLFALLWALPRLTFAAETVFISEFLASNNGGLTDEDGDTSDWIEIFNSGTNTVNMNGWFLTDSAANLTKWRIPAISLV
;
A
#
# COMPACT_ATOMS: atom_id res chain seq x y z
N MET A 1 -7.82 55.66 21.21
CA MET A 1 -8.90 54.64 21.15
C MET A 1 -8.38 53.41 20.42
N ARG A 2 -8.05 52.31 21.12
CA ARG A 2 -7.46 51.10 20.52
C ARG A 2 -8.57 50.12 20.12
N ILE A 3 -9.05 50.21 18.88
CA ILE A 3 -10.04 49.27 18.29
C ILE A 3 -9.36 47.98 17.78
N LEU A 4 -8.29 47.54 18.46
CA LEU A 4 -7.34 46.57 17.90
C LEU A 4 -7.55 45.12 18.35
N GLY A 5 -8.49 44.86 19.28
CA GLY A 5 -8.75 43.51 19.80
C GLY A 5 -9.32 42.54 18.77
N PRO A 6 -10.51 42.78 18.22
CA PRO A 6 -11.20 41.80 17.37
C PRO A 6 -10.50 41.59 16.03
N VAL A 7 -9.93 42.64 15.43
CA VAL A 7 -9.23 42.56 14.13
C VAL A 7 -7.93 41.75 14.24
N LYS A 8 -7.13 41.95 15.30
CA LYS A 8 -5.88 41.18 15.50
C LYS A 8 -6.16 39.71 15.79
N THR A 9 -7.23 39.43 16.53
CA THR A 9 -7.68 38.06 16.78
C THR A 9 -8.11 37.40 15.47
N PHE A 10 -8.91 38.09 14.64
CA PHE A 10 -9.33 37.58 13.33
C PHE A 10 -8.14 37.28 12.40
N VAL A 11 -7.19 38.21 12.26
CA VAL A 11 -5.99 38.02 11.43
C VAL A 11 -5.16 36.84 11.93
N ARG A 12 -5.04 36.65 13.25
CA ARG A 12 -4.28 35.53 13.84
C ARG A 12 -4.92 34.18 13.51
N TRP A 13 -6.25 34.07 13.63
CA TRP A 13 -6.95 32.84 13.25
C TRP A 13 -6.89 32.60 11.74
N PHE A 14 -7.06 33.64 10.92
CA PHE A 14 -6.91 33.53 9.48
C PHE A 14 -5.53 33.02 9.08
N LEU A 15 -4.46 33.57 9.65
CA LEU A 15 -3.09 33.11 9.40
C LEU A 15 -2.85 31.68 9.89
N LEU A 16 -3.43 31.27 11.01
CA LEU A 16 -3.36 29.88 11.49
C LEU A 16 -4.08 28.91 10.56
N PHE A 17 -5.27 29.28 10.06
CA PHE A 17 -6.00 28.45 9.09
C PHE A 17 -5.30 28.40 7.73
N ALA A 18 -4.79 29.52 7.25
CA ALA A 18 -3.99 29.57 6.02
C ALA A 18 -2.70 28.74 6.15
N LEU A 19 -2.04 28.80 7.30
CA LEU A 19 -0.86 27.98 7.59
C LEU A 19 -1.22 26.49 7.65
N LEU A 20 -2.29 26.10 8.34
CA LEU A 20 -2.78 24.72 8.39
C LEU A 20 -3.14 24.16 7.01
N TRP A 21 -3.68 24.99 6.13
CA TRP A 21 -4.01 24.61 4.75
C TRP A 21 -2.79 24.53 3.83
N ALA A 22 -1.75 25.32 4.10
CA ALA A 22 -0.52 25.36 3.33
C ALA A 22 0.51 24.29 3.76
N LEU A 23 0.28 23.59 4.87
CA LEU A 23 1.15 22.48 5.28
C LEU A 23 1.06 21.35 4.24
N PRO A 24 2.20 20.83 3.75
CA PRO A 24 2.20 19.66 2.89
C PRO A 24 1.60 18.48 3.67
N ARG A 25 0.66 17.77 3.03
CA ARG A 25 0.13 16.54 3.61
C ARG A 25 1.24 15.50 3.54
N LEU A 26 1.60 14.93 4.68
CA LEU A 26 2.40 13.71 4.72
C LEU A 26 1.55 12.60 4.09
N THR A 27 1.78 12.31 2.81
CA THR A 27 1.30 11.08 2.19
C THR A 27 2.24 9.98 2.62
N PHE A 28 1.78 9.06 3.46
CA PHE A 28 2.48 7.80 3.65
C PHE A 28 2.35 7.01 2.35
N ALA A 29 3.47 6.57 1.78
CA ALA A 29 3.44 5.52 0.79
C ALA A 29 2.97 4.26 1.52
N ALA A 30 1.68 3.95 1.41
CA ALA A 30 1.16 2.69 1.89
C ALA A 30 1.81 1.55 1.08
N GLU A 31 2.09 0.44 1.73
CA GLU A 31 2.47 -0.78 1.04
C GLU A 31 1.28 -1.20 0.17
N THR A 32 1.43 -1.09 -1.15
CA THR A 32 0.32 -1.32 -2.08
C THR A 32 0.21 -2.78 -2.50
N VAL A 33 1.31 -3.54 -2.38
CA VAL A 33 1.38 -4.95 -2.76
C VAL A 33 1.34 -5.82 -1.51
N PHE A 34 0.37 -6.72 -1.44
CA PHE A 34 0.23 -7.63 -0.30
C PHE A 34 -0.38 -8.96 -0.75
N ILE A 35 -0.29 -9.96 0.13
CA ILE A 35 -1.00 -11.23 -0.05
C ILE A 35 -2.45 -11.02 0.36
N SER A 36 -3.37 -11.05 -0.60
CA SER A 36 -4.82 -10.84 -0.36
C SER A 36 -5.57 -12.13 -0.08
N GLU A 37 -5.09 -13.26 -0.58
CA GLU A 37 -5.69 -14.58 -0.37
C GLU A 37 -4.63 -15.67 -0.19
N PHE A 38 -4.99 -16.71 0.58
CA PHE A 38 -4.20 -17.90 0.82
C PHE A 38 -5.12 -19.13 0.84
N LEU A 39 -4.96 -20.04 -0.12
CA LEU A 39 -5.75 -21.28 -0.23
C LEU A 39 -4.84 -22.51 -0.23
N ALA A 40 -4.76 -23.19 0.92
CA ALA A 40 -3.92 -24.39 1.14
C ALA A 40 -4.70 -25.72 1.09
N SER A 41 -5.91 -25.71 0.53
CA SER A 41 -6.73 -26.90 0.32
C SER A 41 -7.85 -26.57 -0.66
N ASN A 42 -7.50 -26.56 -1.95
CA ASN A 42 -8.37 -26.12 -3.02
C ASN A 42 -9.38 -27.21 -3.46
N ASN A 43 -10.40 -27.48 -2.64
CA ASN A 43 -11.43 -28.46 -2.99
C ASN A 43 -12.60 -27.81 -3.73
N GLY A 44 -12.63 -27.97 -5.06
CA GLY A 44 -13.69 -27.42 -5.92
C GLY A 44 -13.52 -25.94 -6.29
N GLY A 45 -12.33 -25.37 -6.10
CA GLY A 45 -11.99 -24.02 -6.56
C GLY A 45 -11.35 -24.03 -7.95
N LEU A 46 -10.35 -23.17 -8.14
CA LEU A 46 -9.67 -22.99 -9.42
C LEU A 46 -8.83 -24.21 -9.78
N THR A 47 -8.87 -24.64 -11.04
CA THR A 47 -7.91 -25.61 -11.59
C THR A 47 -6.87 -24.88 -12.43
N ASP A 48 -5.63 -25.34 -12.37
CA ASP A 48 -4.56 -24.86 -13.25
C ASP A 48 -4.70 -25.42 -14.68
N GLU A 49 -3.73 -25.12 -15.54
CA GLU A 49 -3.72 -25.50 -16.95
C GLU A 49 -3.64 -27.01 -17.19
N ASP A 50 -3.18 -27.78 -16.19
CA ASP A 50 -3.10 -29.23 -16.23
C ASP A 50 -4.36 -29.90 -15.64
N GLY A 51 -5.28 -29.11 -15.09
CA GLY A 51 -6.54 -29.57 -14.48
C GLY A 51 -6.41 -29.89 -12.99
N ASP A 52 -5.28 -29.58 -12.37
CA ASP A 52 -5.02 -29.84 -10.97
C ASP A 52 -5.57 -28.71 -10.08
N THR A 53 -6.09 -29.07 -8.91
CA THR A 53 -6.56 -28.11 -7.90
C THR A 53 -5.44 -27.80 -6.91
N SER A 54 -4.39 -27.14 -7.40
CA SER A 54 -3.21 -26.79 -6.61
C SER A 54 -3.52 -25.74 -5.53
N ASP A 55 -2.71 -25.74 -4.47
CA ASP A 55 -2.68 -24.67 -3.49
C ASP A 55 -2.14 -23.38 -4.12
N TRP A 56 -2.64 -22.23 -3.69
CA TRP A 56 -2.23 -20.96 -4.26
C TRP A 56 -2.35 -19.79 -3.28
N ILE A 57 -1.67 -18.70 -3.64
CA ILE A 57 -1.76 -17.41 -2.95
C ILE A 57 -2.05 -16.31 -3.97
N GLU A 58 -2.78 -15.27 -3.55
CA GLU A 58 -2.96 -14.07 -4.36
C GLU A 58 -1.93 -13.02 -3.96
N ILE A 59 -1.25 -12.42 -4.95
CA ILE A 59 -0.46 -11.20 -4.74
C ILE A 59 -1.20 -10.06 -5.43
N PHE A 60 -1.71 -9.12 -4.64
CA PHE A 60 -2.54 -8.03 -5.12
C PHE A 60 -1.86 -6.67 -4.95
N ASN A 61 -1.92 -5.85 -6.00
CA ASN A 61 -1.51 -4.45 -5.97
C ASN A 61 -2.76 -3.56 -5.88
N SER A 62 -2.99 -3.00 -4.70
CA SER A 62 -4.07 -2.02 -4.46
C SER A 62 -3.72 -0.60 -4.95
N GLY A 63 -2.49 -0.38 -5.40
CA GLY A 63 -2.01 0.91 -5.87
C GLY A 63 -2.48 1.21 -7.29
N THR A 64 -2.35 2.47 -7.69
CA THR A 64 -2.64 2.91 -9.06
C THR A 64 -1.42 2.87 -9.98
N ASN A 65 -0.25 2.49 -9.45
CA ASN A 65 1.00 2.45 -10.18
C ASN A 65 1.45 1.01 -10.36
N THR A 66 2.04 0.72 -11.52
CA THR A 66 2.68 -0.57 -11.79
C THR A 66 3.88 -0.80 -10.88
N VAL A 67 4.00 -2.01 -10.34
CA VAL A 67 5.11 -2.43 -9.48
C VAL A 67 5.98 -3.46 -10.20
N ASN A 68 7.28 -3.20 -10.27
CA ASN A 68 8.26 -4.17 -10.79
C ASN A 68 8.67 -5.12 -9.67
N MET A 69 8.35 -6.40 -9.83
CA MET A 69 8.63 -7.45 -8.84
C MET A 69 10.00 -8.12 -9.02
N ASN A 70 10.85 -7.60 -9.92
CA ASN A 70 12.19 -8.16 -10.10
C ASN A 70 12.99 -8.12 -8.79
N GLY A 71 13.50 -9.29 -8.39
CA GLY A 71 14.28 -9.42 -7.16
C GLY A 71 13.44 -9.60 -5.90
N TRP A 72 12.13 -9.77 -6.02
CA TRP A 72 11.26 -10.11 -4.90
C TRP A 72 11.32 -11.60 -4.57
N PHE A 73 11.12 -11.91 -3.30
CA PHE A 73 11.12 -13.27 -2.78
C PHE A 73 9.95 -13.49 -1.82
N LEU A 74 9.45 -14.73 -1.79
CA LEU A 74 8.56 -15.22 -0.76
C LEU A 74 9.37 -16.07 0.23
N THR A 75 9.00 -16.02 1.50
CA THR A 75 9.56 -16.90 2.53
C THR A 75 8.56 -17.16 3.65
N ASP A 76 8.69 -18.34 4.26
CA ASP A 76 8.04 -18.75 5.50
C ASP A 76 9.02 -18.76 6.68
N SER A 77 10.26 -18.32 6.46
CA SER A 77 11.35 -18.43 7.41
C SER A 77 12.11 -17.11 7.54
N ALA A 78 12.08 -16.54 8.74
CA ALA A 78 12.85 -15.34 9.06
C ALA A 78 14.38 -15.55 8.95
N ALA A 79 14.84 -16.80 8.96
CA ALA A 79 16.26 -17.16 8.79
C ALA A 79 16.69 -17.26 7.32
N ASN A 80 15.74 -17.33 6.37
CA ASN A 80 16.03 -17.42 4.94
C ASN A 80 15.03 -16.57 4.14
N LEU A 81 15.34 -15.30 3.94
CA LEU A 81 14.45 -14.35 3.26
C LEU A 81 14.38 -14.53 1.74
N THR A 82 15.21 -15.38 1.15
CA THR A 82 15.32 -15.55 -0.32
C THR A 82 14.91 -16.94 -0.78
N LYS A 83 14.02 -17.62 -0.03
CA LYS A 83 13.67 -19.03 -0.24
C LYS A 83 13.04 -19.30 -1.61
N TRP A 84 12.09 -18.47 -2.02
CA TRP A 84 11.43 -18.60 -3.33
C TRP A 84 11.47 -17.28 -4.08
N ARG A 85 12.07 -17.26 -5.27
CA ARG A 85 12.12 -16.06 -6.11
C ARG A 85 10.80 -15.90 -6.86
N ILE A 86 10.18 -14.73 -6.75
CA ILE A 86 9.02 -14.38 -7.55
C ILE A 86 9.47 -14.06 -8.99
N PRO A 87 8.70 -14.44 -10.03
CA PRO A 87 8.99 -14.06 -11.41
C PRO A 87 9.17 -12.55 -11.57
N ALA A 88 10.10 -12.15 -12.44
CA ALA A 88 10.36 -10.75 -12.73
C ALA A 88 9.28 -10.18 -13.66
N ILE A 89 8.11 -9.88 -13.09
CA ILE A 89 6.96 -9.32 -13.79
C ILE A 89 6.65 -7.90 -13.32
N SER A 90 5.89 -7.17 -14.14
CA SER A 90 5.30 -5.89 -13.78
C SER A 90 3.84 -6.13 -13.38
N LEU A 91 3.56 -5.97 -12.08
CA LEU A 91 2.22 -6.11 -11.52
C LEU A 91 1.48 -4.77 -11.67
N VAL A 92 0.39 -4.79 -12.44
CA VAL A 92 -0.40 -3.59 -12.77
C VAL A 92 -1.55 -3.38 -11.80
#